data_AF-A6DPW3-F1
#
_entry.id   AF-A6DPW3-F1
#
_cell.length_a   1.000
_cell.length_b   1.000
_cell.length_c   1.000
_cell.angle_alpha   90.00
_cell.angle_beta   90.00
_cell.angle_gamma   90.00
#
_symmetry.space_group_name_H-M   'P 1'
#
loop_
_entity.id
_entity.type
_entity.pdbx_description
1 polymer ?
#
loop_
_entity_poly.entity_id
_entity_poly.type
_entity_poly.pdbx_seq_one_letter_code
_entity_poly.pdbx_strand_id
1 'polypeptide(L)'
;MGSTDVNQTSFSKVLLTAEVLETRSIRVWAGTKNYEDSSQEEIASIVEDTLKIAEMAAEKNIAICFEFHDGTLTNNNYSALKFSNLVVHPNVFFSWQPPHGYKTSYALQGLKELLPRLYTVHIYHWTVGSKDKNKVNGTVRELIYPDDYHRHPLSQGVSDLDLYLKCLLNEGKEIPILIEFVKGDCPEQFIEDALFLSHLVKNISIDLSHIR
;
A
#
# COMPACT_ATOMS: atom_id res chain seq x y z
N MET A 1 -12.16 12.17 5.38
CA MET A 1 -13.01 10.99 5.63
C MET A 1 -12.68 10.48 7.03
N GLY A 2 -13.63 10.52 7.95
CA GLY A 2 -13.50 9.93 9.30
C GLY A 2 -12.90 10.78 10.42
N SER A 3 -12.48 12.03 10.20
CA SER A 3 -12.04 12.90 11.30
C SER A 3 -13.08 13.97 11.60
N THR A 4 -13.49 14.07 12.87
CA THR A 4 -14.27 15.20 13.41
C THR A 4 -13.42 16.47 13.59
N ASP A 5 -12.17 16.46 13.11
CA ASP A 5 -11.26 17.58 13.21
C ASP A 5 -11.65 18.70 12.25
N VAL A 6 -12.05 19.84 12.84
CA VAL A 6 -12.49 21.06 12.17
C VAL A 6 -11.38 21.66 11.29
N ASN A 7 -10.13 21.22 11.47
CA ASN A 7 -8.97 21.62 10.66
C ASN A 7 -8.68 20.70 9.47
N GLN A 8 -9.48 19.65 9.23
CA GLN A 8 -9.23 18.76 8.09
C GLN A 8 -9.52 19.50 6.77
N THR A 9 -8.50 19.59 5.91
CA THR A 9 -8.66 20.18 4.56
C THR A 9 -9.71 19.39 3.79
N SER A 10 -10.73 20.07 3.24
CA SER A 10 -11.78 19.39 2.48
C SER A 10 -11.22 18.70 1.24
N PHE A 11 -11.82 17.57 0.86
CA PHE A 11 -11.39 16.82 -0.32
C PHE A 11 -11.36 17.69 -1.59
N SER A 12 -12.32 18.59 -1.78
CA SER A 12 -12.35 19.51 -2.92
C SER A 12 -11.09 20.38 -3.04
N LYS A 13 -10.49 20.81 -1.91
CA LYS A 13 -9.24 21.60 -1.92
C LYS A 13 -8.04 20.73 -2.28
N VAL A 14 -8.01 19.49 -1.80
CA VAL A 14 -6.98 18.50 -2.20
C VAL A 14 -7.11 18.19 -3.69
N LEU A 15 -8.33 17.97 -4.19
CA LEU A 15 -8.60 17.71 -5.60
C LEU A 15 -8.18 18.89 -6.49
N LEU A 16 -8.50 20.13 -6.08
CA LEU A 16 -8.03 21.32 -6.78
C LEU A 16 -6.49 21.38 -6.82
N THR A 17 -5.83 21.03 -5.72
CA THR A 17 -4.36 21.00 -5.66
C THR A 17 -3.79 19.92 -6.58
N ALA A 18 -4.39 18.73 -6.58
CA ALA A 18 -4.02 17.61 -7.44
C ALA A 18 -4.18 17.97 -8.93
N GLU A 19 -5.28 18.64 -9.29
CA GLU A 19 -5.53 19.15 -10.65
C GLU A 19 -4.45 20.18 -11.05
N VAL A 20 -4.14 21.16 -10.19
CA VAL A 20 -3.12 22.19 -10.47
C VAL A 20 -1.71 21.60 -10.57
N LEU A 21 -1.41 20.56 -9.78
CA LEU A 21 -0.13 19.85 -9.82
C LEU A 21 -0.08 18.78 -10.92
N GLU A 22 -1.15 18.61 -11.69
CA GLU A 22 -1.27 17.61 -12.75
C GLU A 22 -0.98 16.18 -12.27
N THR A 23 -1.36 15.86 -11.02
CA THR A 23 -1.17 14.51 -10.48
C THR A 23 -2.20 13.56 -11.08
N ARG A 24 -1.87 12.27 -11.09
CA ARG A 24 -2.76 11.22 -11.63
C ARG A 24 -3.57 10.50 -10.56
N SER A 25 -3.24 10.74 -9.30
CA SER A 25 -3.92 10.11 -8.17
C SER A 25 -3.82 10.93 -6.88
N ILE A 26 -4.71 10.60 -5.94
CA ILE A 26 -4.70 11.05 -4.56
C ILE A 26 -4.70 9.81 -3.67
N ARG A 27 -3.69 9.68 -2.80
CA ARG A 27 -3.62 8.63 -1.77
C ARG A 27 -4.53 8.98 -0.60
N VAL A 28 -5.35 8.03 -0.17
CA VAL A 28 -6.33 8.21 0.90
C VAL A 28 -6.25 7.04 1.89
N TRP A 29 -6.47 7.33 3.17
CA TRP A 29 -6.70 6.28 4.18
C TRP A 29 -8.19 5.98 4.30
N ALA A 30 -8.51 4.69 4.41
CA ALA A 30 -9.89 4.23 4.57
C ALA A 30 -10.33 4.39 6.03
N GLY A 31 -10.54 5.63 6.48
CA GLY A 31 -10.87 5.95 7.86
C GLY A 31 -9.65 5.94 8.79
N THR A 32 -9.92 5.83 10.10
CA THR A 32 -8.92 5.97 11.17
C THR A 32 -9.02 4.87 12.24
N LYS A 33 -9.68 3.77 11.90
CA LYS A 33 -9.81 2.57 12.74
C LYS A 33 -9.65 1.33 11.88
N ASN A 34 -9.15 0.27 12.49
CA ASN A 34 -9.16 -1.05 11.87
C ASN A 34 -10.59 -1.51 11.57
N TYR A 35 -10.74 -2.36 10.56
CA TYR A 35 -12.06 -2.83 10.13
C TYR A 35 -12.82 -3.53 11.26
N GLU A 36 -12.12 -4.37 12.01
CA GLU A 36 -12.63 -5.13 13.15
C GLU A 36 -13.05 -4.25 14.34
N ASP A 37 -12.50 -3.05 14.44
CA ASP A 37 -12.77 -2.09 15.51
C ASP A 37 -13.83 -1.03 15.10
N SER A 38 -14.35 -1.12 13.88
CA SER A 38 -15.30 -0.16 13.32
C SER A 38 -16.73 -0.69 13.35
N SER A 39 -17.71 0.18 13.66
CA SER A 39 -19.13 -0.17 13.56
C SER A 39 -19.60 -0.27 12.10
N GLN A 40 -20.75 -0.90 11.87
CA GLN A 40 -21.32 -0.98 10.53
C GLN A 40 -21.68 0.41 9.97
N GLU A 41 -22.13 1.31 10.84
CA GLU A 41 -22.45 2.70 10.49
C GLU A 41 -21.19 3.50 10.13
N GLU A 42 -20.09 3.32 10.87
CA GLU A 42 -18.80 3.93 10.56
C GLU A 42 -18.28 3.46 9.20
N ILE A 43 -18.33 2.15 8.94
CA ILE A 43 -17.93 1.56 7.66
C ILE A 43 -18.82 2.10 6.53
N ALA A 44 -20.14 2.11 6.71
CA ALA A 44 -21.09 2.60 5.70
C ALA A 44 -20.84 4.09 5.37
N SER A 45 -20.57 4.91 6.38
CA SER A 45 -20.23 6.33 6.18
C SER A 45 -18.94 6.50 5.37
N ILE A 46 -17.90 5.70 5.64
CA ILE A 46 -16.63 5.76 4.88
C ILE A 46 -16.85 5.29 3.43
N VAL A 47 -17.66 4.26 3.21
CA VAL A 47 -18.01 3.78 1.86
C VAL A 47 -18.76 4.86 1.08
N GLU A 48 -19.75 5.50 1.70
CA GLU A 48 -20.52 6.58 1.06
C GLU A 48 -19.62 7.76 0.68
N ASP A 49 -18.78 8.22 1.60
CA ASP A 49 -17.85 9.31 1.32
C ASP A 49 -16.82 8.90 0.24
N THR A 50 -16.39 7.64 0.22
CA THR A 50 -15.47 7.11 -0.79
C THR A 50 -16.07 7.22 -2.19
N LEU A 51 -17.33 6.81 -2.37
CA LEU A 51 -18.00 6.88 -3.67
C LEU A 51 -18.20 8.33 -4.11
N LYS A 52 -18.52 9.23 -3.18
CA LYS A 52 -18.63 10.68 -3.47
C LYS A 52 -17.31 11.27 -3.96
N ILE A 53 -16.21 11.02 -3.25
CA ILE A 53 -14.91 11.58 -3.67
C ILE A 53 -14.38 10.94 -4.96
N ALA A 54 -14.72 9.67 -5.19
CA ALA A 54 -14.33 8.96 -6.40
C ALA A 54 -15.02 9.52 -7.65
N GLU A 55 -16.31 9.85 -7.56
CA GLU A 55 -17.07 10.52 -8.62
C GLU A 55 -16.47 11.91 -8.92
N MET A 56 -16.26 12.73 -7.88
CA MET A 56 -15.66 14.06 -8.02
C MET A 56 -14.28 14.01 -8.70
N ALA A 57 -13.44 13.04 -8.32
CA ALA A 57 -12.11 12.90 -8.89
C ALA A 57 -12.12 12.29 -10.30
N ALA A 58 -13.15 11.52 -10.65
CA ALA A 58 -13.31 10.92 -11.98
C ALA A 58 -13.51 12.00 -13.05
N GLU A 59 -14.28 13.05 -12.73
CA GLU A 59 -14.46 14.22 -13.62
C GLU A 59 -13.13 14.90 -13.99
N LYS A 60 -12.10 14.73 -13.15
CA LYS A 60 -10.76 15.30 -13.32
C LYS A 60 -9.74 14.31 -13.85
N ASN A 61 -10.13 13.07 -14.12
CA ASN A 61 -9.22 11.96 -14.46
C ASN A 61 -8.13 11.71 -13.40
N ILE A 62 -8.48 11.90 -12.12
CA ILE A 62 -7.58 11.68 -10.98
C ILE A 62 -8.08 10.47 -10.19
N ALA A 63 -7.25 9.44 -10.07
CA ALA A 63 -7.60 8.23 -9.35
C ALA A 63 -7.63 8.44 -7.83
N ILE A 64 -8.55 7.78 -7.13
CA ILE A 64 -8.49 7.64 -5.67
C ILE A 64 -7.79 6.33 -5.34
N CYS A 65 -6.73 6.40 -4.55
CA CYS A 65 -5.92 5.24 -4.19
C CYS A 65 -5.93 5.02 -2.69
N PHE A 66 -6.58 3.95 -2.22
CA PHE A 66 -6.57 3.59 -0.81
C PHE A 66 -5.33 2.82 -0.44
N GLU A 67 -4.64 3.29 0.58
CA GLU A 67 -3.44 2.61 1.06
C GLU A 67 -3.76 1.47 2.01
N PHE A 68 -3.06 0.36 1.83
CA PHE A 68 -2.98 -0.72 2.79
C PHE A 68 -2.22 -0.25 4.04
N HIS A 69 -2.93 0.05 5.13
CA HIS A 69 -2.35 0.71 6.29
C HIS A 69 -3.03 0.29 7.60
N ASP A 70 -2.25 -0.02 8.63
CA ASP A 70 -2.77 -0.32 9.96
C ASP A 70 -3.50 0.89 10.56
N GLY A 71 -4.54 0.67 11.37
CA GLY A 71 -5.43 1.72 11.85
C GLY A 71 -6.42 2.22 10.80
N THR A 72 -6.71 1.45 9.74
CA THR A 72 -7.70 1.82 8.71
C THR A 72 -8.53 0.60 8.29
N LEU A 73 -9.60 0.79 7.52
CA LEU A 73 -10.41 -0.33 6.99
C LEU A 73 -9.65 -1.24 6.01
N THR A 74 -8.42 -0.88 5.63
CA THR A 74 -7.51 -1.62 4.74
C THR A 74 -6.27 -2.13 5.50
N ASN A 75 -6.40 -2.43 6.79
CA ASN A 75 -5.30 -2.81 7.69
C ASN A 75 -4.69 -4.20 7.48
N ASN A 76 -5.40 -5.13 6.85
CA ASN A 76 -4.92 -6.49 6.58
C ASN A 76 -5.50 -7.02 5.27
N ASN A 77 -5.04 -8.17 4.77
CA ASN A 77 -5.50 -8.72 3.47
C ASN A 77 -7.02 -8.88 3.43
N TYR A 78 -7.61 -9.44 4.49
CA TYR A 78 -9.05 -9.69 4.55
C TYR A 78 -9.85 -8.39 4.51
N SER A 79 -9.48 -7.43 5.36
CA SER A 79 -10.20 -6.15 5.43
C SER A 79 -10.00 -5.33 4.16
N ALA A 80 -8.80 -5.31 3.58
CA ALA A 80 -8.53 -4.64 2.33
C ALA A 80 -9.40 -5.17 1.18
N LEU A 81 -9.46 -6.50 0.99
CA LEU A 81 -10.33 -7.11 -0.02
C LEU A 81 -11.81 -6.83 0.26
N LYS A 82 -12.23 -6.91 1.53
CA LYS A 82 -13.61 -6.64 1.92
C LYS A 82 -14.02 -5.20 1.64
N PHE A 83 -13.20 -4.23 2.05
CA PHE A 83 -13.42 -2.82 1.75
C PHE A 83 -13.43 -2.58 0.25
N SER A 84 -12.49 -3.16 -0.49
CA SER A 84 -12.47 -3.15 -1.95
C SER A 84 -13.84 -3.55 -2.53
N ASN A 85 -14.44 -4.65 -2.06
CA ASN A 85 -15.75 -5.10 -2.55
C ASN A 85 -16.93 -4.20 -2.15
N LEU A 86 -16.77 -3.33 -1.16
CA LEU A 86 -17.77 -2.32 -0.78
C LEU A 86 -17.68 -1.06 -1.64
N VAL A 87 -16.48 -0.68 -2.08
CA VAL A 87 -16.23 0.55 -2.87
C VAL A 87 -15.97 0.25 -4.35
N VAL A 88 -16.90 -0.45 -4.99
CA VAL A 88 -16.79 -0.79 -6.42
C VAL A 88 -17.10 0.43 -7.28
N HIS A 89 -16.05 1.09 -7.77
CA HIS A 89 -16.13 2.26 -8.63
C HIS A 89 -14.92 2.28 -9.59
N PRO A 90 -15.09 2.65 -10.89
CA PRO A 90 -13.99 2.59 -11.87
C PRO A 90 -12.82 3.53 -11.56
N ASN A 91 -13.05 4.57 -10.75
CA ASN A 91 -12.03 5.53 -10.31
C ASN A 91 -11.46 5.25 -8.90
N VAL A 92 -11.80 4.09 -8.29
CA VAL A 92 -11.27 3.66 -6.99
C VAL A 92 -10.27 2.54 -7.19
N PHE A 93 -9.07 2.77 -6.68
CA PHE A 93 -7.94 1.86 -6.73
C PHE A 93 -7.28 1.74 -5.35
N PHE A 94 -6.26 0.88 -5.27
CA PHE A 94 -5.55 0.57 -4.05
C PHE A 94 -4.04 0.74 -4.24
N SER A 95 -3.35 1.15 -3.18
CA SER A 95 -1.91 0.95 -3.05
C SER A 95 -1.63 -0.16 -2.06
N TRP A 96 -0.76 -1.09 -2.46
CA TRP A 96 -0.38 -2.23 -1.63
C TRP A 96 1.03 -2.05 -1.09
N GLN A 97 1.27 -2.55 0.11
CA GLN A 97 2.60 -2.61 0.71
C GLN A 97 2.81 -3.90 1.51
N PRO A 98 4.05 -4.41 1.64
CA PRO A 98 4.32 -5.61 2.42
C PRO A 98 3.91 -5.43 3.90
N PRO A 99 2.97 -6.23 4.43
CA PRO A 99 2.57 -6.12 5.82
C PRO A 99 3.74 -6.42 6.77
N HIS A 100 3.97 -5.55 7.75
CA HIS A 100 5.09 -5.67 8.68
C HIS A 100 5.05 -6.97 9.49
N GLY A 101 6.16 -7.71 9.50
CA GLY A 101 6.30 -8.93 10.31
C GLY A 101 5.50 -10.14 9.82
N TYR A 102 4.85 -10.05 8.67
CA TYR A 102 4.18 -11.18 8.04
C TYR A 102 5.12 -11.96 7.12
N LYS A 103 4.78 -13.24 6.88
CA LYS A 103 5.50 -14.07 5.91
C LYS A 103 5.22 -13.58 4.48
N THR A 104 6.19 -13.73 3.60
CA THR A 104 6.10 -13.42 2.17
C THR A 104 4.89 -14.06 1.49
N SER A 105 4.51 -15.28 1.90
CA SER A 105 3.32 -15.96 1.36
C SER A 105 2.01 -15.24 1.69
N TYR A 106 1.89 -14.66 2.89
CA TYR A 106 0.74 -13.86 3.29
C TYR A 106 0.73 -12.53 2.51
N ALA A 107 1.88 -11.87 2.41
CA ALA A 107 2.02 -10.64 1.64
C ALA A 107 1.62 -10.84 0.15
N LEU A 108 2.11 -11.91 -0.49
CA LEU A 108 1.78 -12.28 -1.86
C LEU A 108 0.29 -12.56 -2.07
N GLN A 109 -0.38 -13.16 -1.09
CA GLN A 109 -1.82 -13.39 -1.17
C GLN A 109 -2.58 -12.06 -1.28
N GLY A 110 -2.31 -11.11 -0.37
CA GLY A 110 -2.97 -9.81 -0.38
C GLY A 110 -2.67 -9.00 -1.64
N LEU A 111 -1.42 -9.08 -2.13
CA LEU A 111 -1.04 -8.45 -3.39
C LEU A 111 -1.90 -8.99 -4.55
N LYS A 112 -2.01 -10.32 -4.69
CA LYS A 112 -2.81 -10.97 -5.73
C LYS A 112 -4.30 -10.62 -5.65
N GLU A 113 -4.85 -10.56 -4.44
CA GLU A 113 -6.26 -10.22 -4.21
C GLU A 113 -6.58 -8.78 -4.65
N LEU A 114 -5.61 -7.86 -4.54
CA LEU A 114 -5.79 -6.46 -4.94
C LEU A 114 -5.36 -6.15 -6.39
N LEU A 115 -4.60 -7.02 -7.06
CA LEU A 115 -4.10 -6.82 -8.44
C LEU A 115 -5.14 -6.24 -9.42
N PRO A 116 -6.41 -6.69 -9.45
CA PRO A 116 -7.39 -6.15 -10.40
C PRO A 116 -7.62 -4.65 -10.27
N ARG A 117 -7.44 -4.07 -9.08
CA ARG A 117 -7.61 -2.64 -8.76
C ARG A 117 -6.37 -2.00 -8.15
N LEU A 118 -5.20 -2.59 -8.39
CA LEU A 118 -3.94 -2.08 -7.88
C LEU A 118 -3.49 -0.89 -8.74
N TYR A 119 -3.21 0.24 -8.11
CA TYR A 119 -2.67 1.43 -8.76
C TYR A 119 -1.16 1.51 -8.63
N THR A 120 -0.63 1.26 -7.43
CA THR A 120 0.80 1.38 -7.12
C THR A 120 1.15 0.42 -5.99
N VAL A 121 2.44 0.13 -5.83
CA VAL A 121 2.97 -0.54 -4.64
C VAL A 121 3.93 0.37 -3.90
N HIS A 122 3.93 0.30 -2.57
CA HIS A 122 4.99 0.88 -1.75
C HIS A 122 5.92 -0.26 -1.36
N ILE A 123 7.21 -0.11 -1.66
CA ILE A 123 8.22 -1.12 -1.42
C ILE A 123 9.21 -0.59 -0.40
N TYR A 124 9.50 -1.42 0.58
CA TYR A 124 10.49 -1.24 1.63
C TYR A 124 10.93 -2.61 2.14
N HIS A 125 12.05 -2.67 2.87
CA HIS A 125 12.47 -3.89 3.55
C HIS A 125 12.67 -3.65 5.04
N TRP A 126 11.82 -4.30 5.85
CA TRP A 126 11.81 -4.21 7.30
C TRP A 126 11.94 -5.61 7.91
N THR A 127 12.62 -5.70 9.04
CA THR A 127 12.48 -6.85 9.94
C THR A 127 11.87 -6.39 11.26
N VAL A 128 10.92 -7.15 11.78
CA VAL A 128 10.26 -6.86 13.06
C VAL A 128 10.71 -7.86 14.13
N GLY A 129 10.94 -7.37 15.34
CA GLY A 129 11.52 -8.11 16.46
C GLY A 129 13.05 -8.14 16.38
N SER A 130 13.65 -9.34 16.33
CA SER A 130 15.11 -9.46 16.19
C SER A 130 15.54 -9.40 14.72
N LYS A 131 16.55 -8.57 14.43
CA LYS A 131 17.17 -8.41 13.08
C LYS A 131 17.46 -9.73 12.37
N ASP A 132 17.88 -10.76 13.11
CA ASP A 132 18.34 -12.03 12.53
C ASP A 132 17.24 -13.05 12.20
N LYS A 133 16.00 -12.84 12.66
CA LYS A 133 14.95 -13.88 12.57
C LYS A 133 13.63 -13.43 11.97
N ASN A 134 13.41 -12.11 11.79
CA ASN A 134 12.13 -11.54 11.37
C ASN A 134 10.93 -12.22 12.09
N LYS A 135 11.09 -12.47 13.39
CA LYS A 135 10.07 -13.15 14.19
C LYS A 135 9.27 -12.08 14.92
N VAL A 136 8.02 -11.93 14.50
CA VAL A 136 6.95 -11.46 15.38
C VAL A 136 6.78 -12.52 16.47
N ASN A 137 7.56 -12.42 17.55
CA ASN A 137 7.33 -13.23 18.73
C ASN A 137 6.51 -12.41 19.74
N GLY A 138 5.34 -11.95 19.29
CA GLY A 138 4.36 -11.25 20.13
C GLY A 138 3.81 -12.11 21.27
N THR A 139 4.20 -13.39 21.34
CA THR A 139 3.88 -14.30 22.45
C THR A 139 4.73 -14.06 23.70
N VAL A 140 5.82 -13.29 23.60
CA VAL A 140 6.76 -13.06 24.73
C VAL A 140 6.60 -11.65 25.32
N ARG A 141 6.40 -10.63 24.46
CA ARG A 141 6.10 -9.25 24.85
C ARG A 141 5.54 -8.45 23.68
N GLU A 142 4.91 -7.33 23.97
CA GLU A 142 4.52 -6.34 22.97
C GLU A 142 5.75 -5.77 22.25
N LEU A 143 5.57 -5.47 20.96
CA LEU A 143 6.59 -4.81 20.12
C LEU A 143 6.63 -3.32 20.46
N ILE A 144 7.84 -2.78 20.62
CA ILE A 144 8.09 -1.39 20.94
C ILE A 144 8.55 -0.70 19.67
N TYR A 145 7.78 0.29 19.23
CA TYR A 145 8.22 1.18 18.15
C TYR A 145 9.06 2.33 18.73
N PRO A 146 10.20 2.70 18.10
CA PRO A 146 10.78 2.12 16.89
C PRO A 146 11.76 0.95 17.15
N ASP A 147 12.08 0.62 18.40
CA ASP A 147 13.21 -0.25 18.77
C ASP A 147 13.14 -1.69 18.19
N ASP A 148 11.94 -2.23 18.01
CA ASP A 148 11.72 -3.55 17.43
C ASP A 148 11.49 -3.53 15.91
N TYR A 149 11.60 -2.37 15.26
CA TYR A 149 11.35 -2.19 13.83
C TYR A 149 12.62 -1.72 13.13
N HIS A 150 13.23 -2.62 12.37
CA HIS A 150 14.53 -2.38 11.74
C HIS A 150 14.36 -2.16 10.24
N ARG A 151 14.68 -0.95 9.78
CA ARG A 151 14.72 -0.60 8.36
C ARG A 151 16.05 -1.02 7.74
N HIS A 152 15.99 -1.65 6.57
CA HIS A 152 17.14 -2.16 5.84
C HIS A 152 17.19 -1.59 4.42
N PRO A 153 18.35 -1.64 3.75
CA PRO A 153 18.41 -1.39 2.31
C PRO A 153 17.50 -2.39 1.57
N LEU A 154 16.90 -1.98 0.46
CA LEU A 154 16.03 -2.85 -0.36
C LEU A 154 16.76 -4.11 -0.83
N SER A 155 18.05 -4.00 -1.09
CA SER A 155 18.91 -5.11 -1.54
C SER A 155 18.95 -6.30 -0.58
N GLN A 156 18.72 -6.07 0.72
CA GLN A 156 18.66 -7.16 1.70
C GLN A 156 17.34 -7.94 1.65
N GLY A 157 16.29 -7.35 1.06
CA GLY A 157 14.97 -7.98 0.88
C GLY A 157 14.75 -8.61 -0.48
N VAL A 158 15.82 -8.84 -1.26
CA VAL A 158 15.73 -9.27 -2.67
C VAL A 158 14.88 -10.52 -2.88
N SER A 159 14.90 -11.47 -1.95
CA SER A 159 14.11 -12.71 -2.09
C SER A 159 12.60 -12.46 -2.10
N ASP A 160 12.13 -11.55 -1.24
CA ASP A 160 10.71 -11.21 -1.17
C ASP A 160 10.33 -10.27 -2.32
N LEU A 161 11.21 -9.31 -2.60
CA LEU A 161 11.00 -8.33 -3.66
C LEU A 161 10.91 -8.99 -5.04
N ASP A 162 11.76 -9.96 -5.35
CA ASP A 162 11.71 -10.72 -6.61
C ASP A 162 10.35 -11.39 -6.81
N LEU A 163 9.77 -11.96 -5.74
CA LEU A 163 8.45 -12.59 -5.79
C LEU A 163 7.32 -11.57 -6.01
N TYR A 164 7.38 -10.42 -5.32
CA TYR A 164 6.39 -9.35 -5.52
C TYR A 164 6.47 -8.79 -6.93
N LEU A 165 7.66 -8.50 -7.45
CA LEU A 165 7.85 -7.97 -8.80
C LEU A 165 7.40 -8.95 -9.88
N LYS A 166 7.69 -10.25 -9.75
CA LYS A 166 7.16 -11.28 -10.66
C LYS A 166 5.64 -11.32 -10.64
N CYS A 167 5.02 -11.17 -9.47
CA CYS A 167 3.57 -11.09 -9.34
C CYS A 167 2.99 -9.88 -10.10
N LEU A 168 3.64 -8.71 -9.99
CA LEU A 168 3.22 -7.48 -10.67
C LEU A 168 3.39 -7.58 -12.20
N LEU A 169 4.53 -8.09 -12.66
CA LEU A 169 4.85 -8.16 -14.09
C LEU A 169 3.93 -9.13 -14.85
N ASN A 170 3.45 -10.19 -14.18
CA ASN A 170 2.51 -11.14 -14.76
C ASN A 170 1.11 -10.55 -15.01
N GLU A 171 0.77 -9.43 -14.37
CA GLU A 171 -0.53 -8.77 -14.56
C GLU A 171 -0.62 -8.07 -15.93
N GLY A 172 0.51 -7.82 -16.60
CA GLY A 172 0.55 -7.14 -17.90
C GLY A 172 0.17 -5.65 -17.85
N LYS A 173 0.12 -5.05 -16.66
CA LYS A 173 -0.15 -3.63 -16.42
C LYS A 173 1.13 -2.91 -16.02
N GLU A 174 1.24 -1.64 -16.43
CA GLU A 174 2.28 -0.75 -15.91
C GLU A 174 1.85 -0.26 -14.52
N ILE A 175 2.53 -0.76 -13.47
CA ILE A 175 2.23 -0.43 -12.08
C ILE A 175 3.41 0.37 -11.51
N PRO A 176 3.21 1.65 -11.17
CA PRO A 176 4.20 2.45 -10.45
C PRO A 176 4.67 1.77 -9.16
N ILE A 177 5.95 1.98 -8.86
CA ILE A 177 6.59 1.49 -7.64
C ILE A 177 7.12 2.69 -6.87
N LEU A 178 6.66 2.85 -5.63
CA LEU A 178 7.11 3.87 -4.70
C LEU A 178 8.09 3.23 -3.71
N ILE A 179 9.27 3.83 -3.53
CA ILE A 179 10.21 3.42 -2.47
C ILE A 179 9.87 4.22 -1.22
N GLU A 180 9.52 3.52 -0.13
CA GLU A 180 9.16 4.15 1.14
C GLU A 180 10.14 3.70 2.24
N PHE A 181 10.21 4.45 3.35
CA PHE A 181 10.98 4.08 4.54
C PHE A 181 12.45 3.71 4.28
N VAL A 182 13.14 4.51 3.46
CA VAL A 182 14.56 4.37 3.18
C VAL A 182 15.36 4.28 4.48
N LYS A 183 16.30 3.33 4.55
CA LYS A 183 17.08 3.11 5.76
C LYS A 183 17.80 4.39 6.19
N GLY A 184 17.53 4.79 7.43
CA GLY A 184 18.13 5.97 8.06
C GLY A 184 17.69 7.31 7.47
N ASP A 185 16.59 7.35 6.69
CA ASP A 185 16.11 8.57 6.02
C ASP A 185 17.19 9.23 5.15
N CYS A 186 18.09 8.41 4.59
CA CYS A 186 19.31 8.82 3.92
C CYS A 186 19.11 8.95 2.40
N PRO A 187 19.33 10.14 1.80
CA PRO A 187 19.21 10.33 0.35
C PRO A 187 20.18 9.46 -0.47
N GLU A 188 21.38 9.21 0.03
CA GLU A 188 22.35 8.34 -0.64
C GLU A 188 21.85 6.90 -0.68
N GLN A 189 21.25 6.42 0.42
CA GLN A 189 20.63 5.10 0.47
C GLN A 189 19.43 5.01 -0.49
N PHE A 190 18.65 6.09 -0.66
CA PHE A 190 17.56 6.13 -1.64
C PHE A 190 18.08 5.93 -3.08
N ILE A 191 19.20 6.57 -3.42
CA ILE A 191 19.82 6.41 -4.75
C ILE A 191 20.28 4.96 -4.95
N GLU A 192 20.92 4.35 -3.94
CA GLU A 192 21.32 2.95 -3.99
C GLU A 192 20.12 2.01 -4.18
N ASP A 193 19.05 2.22 -3.41
CA ASP A 193 17.82 1.43 -3.47
C ASP A 193 17.12 1.56 -4.84
N ALA A 194 17.08 2.78 -5.40
CA ALA A 194 16.51 3.03 -6.72
C ALA A 194 17.33 2.39 -7.85
N LEU A 195 18.66 2.46 -7.79
CA LEU A 195 19.55 1.79 -8.75
C LEU A 195 19.41 0.27 -8.67
N PHE A 196 19.38 -0.28 -7.45
CA PHE A 196 19.17 -1.70 -7.21
C PHE A 196 17.81 -2.16 -7.78
N LEU A 197 16.73 -1.45 -7.47
CA LEU A 197 15.39 -1.77 -7.97
C LEU A 197 15.33 -1.70 -9.50
N SER A 198 15.93 -0.67 -10.11
CA SER A 198 16.00 -0.54 -11.58
C SER A 198 16.74 -1.71 -12.22
N HIS A 199 17.86 -2.14 -11.63
CA HIS A 199 18.59 -3.31 -12.09
C HIS A 199 17.77 -4.58 -11.94
N LEU A 200 17.11 -4.77 -10.80
CA LEU A 200 16.29 -5.96 -10.53
C LEU A 200 15.14 -6.08 -11.54
N VAL A 201 14.36 -5.01 -11.75
CA VAL A 201 13.24 -5.00 -12.70
C VAL A 201 13.69 -5.32 -14.13
N LYS A 202 14.86 -4.81 -14.56
CA LYS A 202 15.39 -5.08 -15.91
C LYS A 202 15.86 -6.53 -16.11
N ASN A 203 16.18 -7.25 -15.04
CA ASN A 203 16.77 -8.59 -15.10
C ASN A 203 15.84 -9.68 -14.56
N ILE A 204 14.59 -9.35 -14.21
CA ILE A 204 13.62 -10.37 -13.82
C ILE A 204 13.24 -11.21 -15.04
N SER A 205 13.46 -12.52 -14.93
CA SER A 205 12.91 -13.50 -15.85
C SER A 205 11.44 -13.75 -15.50
N ILE A 206 10.56 -13.51 -16.47
CA ILE A 206 9.12 -13.78 -16.36
C ILE A 206 8.85 -15.19 -16.90
N ASP A 207 8.09 -16.00 -16.16
CA ASP A 207 7.53 -17.24 -16.70
C ASP A 207 6.28 -16.93 -17.53
N LEU A 208 6.46 -16.84 -18.84
CA LEU A 208 5.39 -16.52 -19.80
C LEU A 208 4.47 -17.72 -20.11
N SER A 209 4.64 -18.87 -19.45
CA SER A 209 3.85 -20.08 -19.76
C SER A 209 2.34 -19.94 -19.51
N HIS A 210 1.93 -18.93 -18.74
CA HIS A 210 0.53 -18.66 -18.41
C HIS A 210 -0.13 -17.53 -19.21
N ILE A 211 0.60 -16.84 -20.11
CA ILE A 211 0.04 -15.82 -21.01
C ILE A 211 -0.35 -16.52 -22.31
N ARG A 212 -1.59 -17.05 -22.36
CA ARG A 212 -2.24 -17.56 -23.58
C ARG A 212 -3.68 -17.07 -23.64
#